data_AF-A0A9X4QLR4-F1
#
_entry.id   AF-A0A9X4QLR4-F1
#
_cell.length_a   1.000
_cell.length_b   1.000
_cell.length_c   1.000
_cell.angle_alpha   90.00
_cell.angle_beta   90.00
_cell.angle_gamma   90.00
#
_symmetry.space_group_name_H-M   'P 1'
#
loop_
_entity.id
_entity.type
_entity.pdbx_description
1 polymer ?
#
loop_
_entity_poly.entity_id
_entity_poly.type
_entity_poly.pdbx_seq_one_letter_code
_entity_poly.pdbx_strand_id
1 'polypeptide(L)'
;MIGQFEWMKKKGRVSRLVFISVMLTAMLLHSADVYGASTASRVSAVLASNGAAPLNDIGSHWAKQAIEAAVAKGYVKGYPDGTFKPNKEVTRAEFVKMVADSLHLPVKPSVAGTKWYVPYVSSLKAAALLQDSDLGAAWDGQMNRTEMSKLLVRGTDDAVRGKKLTDGEALYKSASAGLIGGHC
;
A
#
# COMPACT_ATOMS: atom_id res chain seq x y z
N MET A 1 17.52 -46.19 6.37
CA MET A 1 17.17 -45.05 5.50
C MET A 1 16.04 -45.51 4.58
N ILE A 2 14.87 -44.82 4.55
CA ILE A 2 13.62 -45.09 3.77
C ILE A 2 12.38 -45.23 4.70
N GLY A 3 12.18 -44.32 5.67
CA GLY A 3 11.00 -44.42 6.56
C GLY A 3 10.51 -43.12 7.18
N GLN A 4 10.95 -41.96 6.68
CA GLN A 4 10.64 -40.65 7.29
C GLN A 4 9.91 -39.69 6.33
N PHE A 5 9.59 -40.10 5.10
CA PHE A 5 9.07 -39.19 4.05
C PHE A 5 7.60 -39.42 3.64
N GLU A 6 6.89 -40.37 4.26
CA GLU A 6 5.48 -40.68 3.96
C GLU A 6 4.47 -39.95 4.88
N TRP A 7 4.92 -39.06 5.77
CA TRP A 7 4.04 -38.38 6.74
C TRP A 7 3.59 -36.96 6.32
N MET A 8 3.99 -36.44 5.14
CA MET A 8 3.68 -35.05 4.73
C MET A 8 2.66 -34.91 3.59
N LYS A 9 1.82 -35.91 3.32
CA LYS A 9 0.71 -35.81 2.35
C LYS A 9 -0.70 -35.77 2.95
N LYS A 10 -0.86 -35.78 4.28
CA LYS A 10 -2.18 -35.99 4.91
C LYS A 10 -2.41 -35.17 6.19
N LYS A 11 -2.45 -33.83 6.08
CA LYS A 11 -3.25 -32.91 6.93
C LYS A 11 -3.09 -31.45 6.47
N GLY A 12 -4.11 -30.93 5.79
CA GLY A 12 -4.18 -29.54 5.34
C GLY A 12 -4.51 -28.55 6.46
N ARG A 13 -3.51 -28.15 7.25
CA ARG A 13 -3.52 -26.93 8.08
C ARG A 13 -2.09 -26.38 8.17
N VAL A 14 -1.77 -25.37 7.37
CA VAL A 14 -0.49 -24.65 7.50
C VAL A 14 -0.64 -23.63 8.63
N SER A 15 0.07 -23.84 9.74
CA SER A 15 0.04 -22.93 10.88
C SER A 15 0.89 -21.69 10.61
N ARG A 16 0.42 -20.50 11.04
CA ARG A 16 1.11 -19.20 10.93
C ARG A 16 2.57 -19.22 11.44
N LEU A 17 2.90 -20.15 12.32
CA LEU A 17 4.25 -20.33 12.89
C LEU A 17 5.26 -20.90 11.86
N VAL A 18 4.82 -21.69 10.89
CA VAL A 18 5.70 -22.25 9.84
C VAL A 18 6.04 -21.19 8.78
N PHE A 19 5.12 -20.27 8.50
CA PHE A 19 5.33 -19.13 7.60
C PHE A 19 6.37 -18.14 8.14
N ILE A 20 6.35 -17.86 9.45
CA ILE A 20 7.29 -16.94 10.11
C ILE A 20 8.72 -17.54 10.13
N SER A 21 8.84 -18.86 10.32
CA SER A 21 10.13 -19.57 10.34
C SER A 21 10.84 -19.60 8.97
N VAL A 22 10.09 -19.79 7.89
CA VAL A 22 10.62 -19.83 6.52
C VAL A 22 10.97 -18.42 5.98
N MET A 23 10.28 -17.36 6.44
CA MET A 23 10.59 -15.98 6.09
C MET A 23 11.86 -15.44 6.79
N LEU A 24 12.11 -15.86 8.03
CA LEU A 24 13.30 -15.46 8.80
C LEU A 24 14.60 -16.08 8.28
N THR A 25 14.56 -17.30 7.75
CA THR A 25 15.75 -18.01 7.23
C THR A 25 16.13 -17.59 5.81
N ALA A 26 15.17 -17.14 4.99
CA ALA A 26 15.43 -16.65 3.63
C ALA A 26 16.09 -15.26 3.58
N MET A 27 16.06 -14.49 4.68
CA MET A 27 16.56 -13.10 4.73
C MET A 27 18.02 -12.97 5.19
N LEU A 28 18.66 -14.07 5.62
CA LEU A 28 20.05 -14.08 6.11
C LEU A 28 21.12 -14.42 5.05
N LEU A 29 20.75 -14.67 3.79
CA LEU A 29 21.67 -15.15 2.75
C LEU A 29 21.84 -14.24 1.52
N HIS A 30 21.39 -12.99 1.58
CA HIS A 30 21.69 -12.00 0.54
C HIS A 30 22.37 -10.77 1.17
N SER A 31 23.66 -10.90 1.48
CA SER A 31 24.53 -9.80 1.85
C SER A 31 25.54 -9.48 0.74
N ALA A 32 25.76 -8.18 0.55
CA ALA A 32 26.70 -7.50 -0.35
C ALA A 32 26.19 -7.36 -1.80
N ASP A 33 26.08 -6.17 -2.40
CA ASP A 33 26.94 -4.99 -2.33
C ASP A 33 26.13 -3.68 -2.33
N VAL A 34 26.50 -2.70 -1.49
CA VAL A 34 26.88 -1.32 -1.88
C VAL A 34 27.54 -0.66 -0.64
N TYR A 35 28.86 -0.63 -0.60
CA TYR A 35 29.59 0.40 0.17
C TYR A 35 29.88 1.57 -0.78
N GLY A 36 29.36 2.76 -0.45
CA GLY A 36 29.59 3.96 -1.22
C GLY A 36 28.96 5.22 -0.58
N ALA A 37 29.72 5.82 0.33
CA ALA A 37 29.72 7.24 0.71
C ALA A 37 28.50 7.90 1.42
N SER A 38 28.79 8.31 2.67
CA SER A 38 28.35 9.52 3.40
C SER A 38 26.85 9.80 3.60
N THR A 39 26.31 9.47 4.79
CA THR A 39 25.24 10.25 5.46
C THR A 39 25.14 9.96 6.97
N ALA A 40 26.22 10.09 7.74
CA ALA A 40 26.13 9.91 9.20
C ALA A 40 25.45 11.09 9.94
N SER A 41 25.07 12.17 9.25
CA SER A 41 24.53 13.39 9.88
C SER A 41 23.06 13.69 9.56
N ARG A 42 22.29 12.77 8.96
CA ARG A 42 20.84 12.99 8.72
C ARG A 42 19.92 11.90 9.25
N VAL A 43 20.46 10.87 9.90
CA VAL A 43 19.64 9.76 10.42
C VAL A 43 18.88 10.17 11.69
N SER A 44 19.38 11.10 12.51
CA SER A 44 18.69 11.51 13.75
C SER A 44 17.44 12.38 13.53
N ALA A 45 17.36 13.13 12.42
CA ALA A 45 16.18 13.96 12.13
C ALA A 45 14.97 13.15 11.62
N VAL A 46 15.21 11.98 11.03
CA VAL A 46 14.15 11.09 10.53
C VAL A 46 13.51 10.29 11.68
N LEU A 47 14.27 10.00 12.75
CA LEU A 47 13.76 9.25 13.90
C LEU A 47 12.95 10.11 14.89
N ALA A 48 13.06 11.44 14.83
CA ALA A 48 12.35 12.35 15.74
C ALA A 48 10.94 12.76 15.28
N SER A 49 10.55 12.48 14.03
CA SER A 49 9.22 12.84 13.50
C SER A 49 8.20 11.69 13.48
N ASN A 50 8.50 10.55 14.10
CA ASN A 50 7.61 9.38 14.10
C ASN A 50 6.49 9.43 15.17
N GLY A 51 6.33 10.56 15.86
CA GLY A 51 5.09 10.84 16.57
C GLY A 51 4.04 11.30 15.57
N ALA A 52 3.07 10.42 15.26
CA ALA A 52 1.87 10.82 14.53
C ALA A 52 1.28 12.07 15.21
N ALA A 53 1.34 13.22 14.54
CA ALA A 53 0.72 14.43 15.07
C ALA A 53 -0.78 14.17 15.24
N PRO A 54 -1.38 14.52 16.40
CA PRO A 54 -2.80 14.33 16.62
C PRO A 54 -3.59 15.12 15.57
N LEU A 55 -4.50 14.45 14.88
CA LEU A 55 -5.38 15.06 13.88
C LEU A 55 -6.52 15.78 14.59
N ASN A 56 -6.73 17.06 14.28
CA ASN A 56 -7.65 17.93 15.02
C ASN A 56 -9.11 17.91 14.50
N ASP A 57 -9.39 17.26 13.38
CA ASP A 57 -10.67 17.32 12.67
C ASP A 57 -11.42 15.98 12.54
N ILE A 58 -10.96 14.94 13.26
CA ILE A 58 -11.55 13.58 13.22
C ILE A 58 -12.34 13.21 14.49
N GLY A 59 -12.46 14.11 15.46
CA GLY A 59 -12.90 13.79 16.84
C GLY A 59 -14.21 12.99 16.97
N SER A 60 -15.26 13.37 16.24
CA SER A 60 -16.56 12.70 16.21
C SER A 60 -16.83 11.94 14.91
N HIS A 61 -15.83 11.83 14.02
CA HIS A 61 -16.02 11.22 12.71
C HIS A 61 -16.07 9.69 12.84
N TRP A 62 -17.02 9.04 12.17
CA TRP A 62 -17.19 7.58 12.22
C TRP A 62 -15.91 6.83 11.80
N ALA A 63 -15.13 7.41 10.88
CA ALA A 63 -13.88 6.84 10.40
C ALA A 63 -12.67 7.08 11.31
N LYS A 64 -12.82 7.78 12.45
CA LYS A 64 -11.73 8.18 13.34
C LYS A 64 -10.77 7.03 13.64
N GLN A 65 -11.30 5.90 14.11
CA GLN A 65 -10.48 4.74 14.49
C GLN A 65 -9.69 4.17 13.30
N ALA A 66 -10.30 4.14 12.12
CA ALA A 66 -9.64 3.68 10.90
C ALA A 66 -8.54 4.66 10.46
N ILE A 67 -8.79 5.95 10.57
CA ILE A 67 -7.81 7.01 10.25
C ILE A 67 -6.62 6.93 11.21
N GLU A 68 -6.85 6.88 12.52
CA GLU A 68 -5.80 6.76 13.53
C GLU A 68 -4.94 5.51 13.30
N ALA A 69 -5.57 4.37 13.00
CA ALA A 69 -4.85 3.13 12.67
C ALA A 69 -4.01 3.26 11.39
N ALA A 70 -4.52 3.93 10.36
CA ALA A 70 -3.79 4.16 9.11
C ALA A 70 -2.61 5.12 9.31
N VAL A 71 -2.77 6.15 10.14
CA VAL A 71 -1.68 7.08 10.51
C VAL A 71 -0.61 6.36 11.32
N ALA A 72 -1.01 5.56 12.31
CA ALA A 72 -0.07 4.81 13.16
C ALA A 72 0.79 3.81 12.36
N LYS A 73 0.24 3.27 11.26
CA LYS A 73 0.96 2.38 10.34
C LYS A 73 1.77 3.13 9.26
N GLY A 74 1.68 4.46 9.22
CA GLY A 74 2.36 5.30 8.25
C GLY A 74 1.75 5.27 6.83
N TYR A 75 0.54 4.74 6.68
CA TYR A 75 -0.16 4.63 5.38
C TYR A 75 -0.68 5.99 4.90
N VAL A 76 -0.99 6.86 5.86
CA VAL A 76 -1.44 8.24 5.64
C VAL A 76 -0.80 9.13 6.72
N LYS A 77 -0.69 10.44 6.44
CA LYS A 77 -0.06 11.40 7.37
C LYS A 77 -0.94 12.60 7.72
N GLY A 78 -2.02 12.83 6.98
CA GLY A 78 -2.76 14.09 7.04
C GLY A 78 -2.01 15.25 6.35
N TYR A 79 -2.49 16.46 6.57
CA TYR A 79 -1.94 17.68 6.02
C TYR A 79 -0.99 18.37 7.02
N PRO A 80 -0.07 19.25 6.55
CA PRO A 80 0.84 19.97 7.42
C PRO A 80 0.15 20.87 8.48
N ASP A 81 -1.12 21.21 8.27
CA ASP A 81 -1.95 21.99 9.18
C ASP A 81 -2.55 21.15 10.34
N GLY A 82 -2.20 19.86 10.43
CA GLY A 82 -2.70 18.95 11.48
C GLY A 82 -4.11 18.40 11.23
N THR A 83 -4.66 18.60 10.02
CA THR A 83 -5.98 18.07 9.62
C THR A 83 -5.85 16.79 8.79
N PHE A 84 -6.91 15.99 8.72
CA PHE A 84 -7.05 14.86 7.79
C PHE A 84 -8.02 15.15 6.64
N LYS A 85 -9.01 16.01 6.88
CA LYS A 85 -10.13 16.37 6.01
C LYS A 85 -10.95 15.13 5.61
N PRO A 86 -11.57 14.42 6.57
CA PRO A 86 -12.19 13.11 6.34
C PRO A 86 -13.37 13.14 5.34
N ASN A 87 -14.02 14.30 5.16
CA ASN A 87 -15.10 14.50 4.19
C ASN A 87 -14.62 15.04 2.84
N LYS A 88 -13.34 15.39 2.70
CA LYS A 88 -12.79 15.87 1.43
C LYS A 88 -12.61 14.67 0.51
N GLU A 89 -13.04 14.82 -0.72
CA GLU A 89 -12.81 13.84 -1.77
C GLU A 89 -11.31 13.67 -2.02
N VAL A 90 -10.92 12.41 -2.20
CA VAL A 90 -9.53 12.03 -2.48
C VAL A 90 -9.27 12.17 -3.98
N THR A 91 -8.19 12.83 -4.35
CA THR A 91 -7.72 12.91 -5.75
C THR A 91 -7.03 11.63 -6.19
N ARG A 92 -6.97 11.38 -7.51
CA ARG A 92 -6.21 10.23 -8.05
C ARG A 92 -4.75 10.23 -7.59
N ALA A 93 -4.11 11.40 -7.60
CA ALA A 93 -2.74 11.60 -7.15
C ALA A 93 -2.54 11.27 -5.65
N GLU A 94 -3.45 11.71 -4.79
CA GLU A 94 -3.43 11.37 -3.36
C GLU A 94 -3.64 9.87 -3.16
N PHE A 95 -4.59 9.26 -3.87
CA PHE A 95 -4.89 7.84 -3.73
C PHE A 95 -3.71 6.94 -4.14
N VAL A 96 -3.04 7.21 -5.26
CA VAL A 96 -1.87 6.39 -5.66
C VAL A 96 -0.72 6.47 -4.66
N LYS A 97 -0.53 7.63 -4.02
CA LYS A 97 0.42 7.77 -2.92
C LYS A 97 0.03 6.89 -1.73
N MET A 98 -1.25 6.93 -1.32
CA MET A 98 -1.74 6.09 -0.22
C MET A 98 -1.52 4.60 -0.48
N VAL A 99 -1.79 4.13 -1.71
CA VAL A 99 -1.56 2.72 -2.07
C VAL A 99 -0.07 2.38 -2.02
N ALA A 100 0.79 3.23 -2.58
CA ALA A 100 2.23 3.01 -2.53
C ALA A 100 2.79 3.01 -1.10
N ASP A 101 2.35 3.94 -0.25
CA ASP A 101 2.77 4.05 1.15
C ASP A 101 2.27 2.85 1.97
N SER A 102 1.02 2.41 1.76
CA SER A 102 0.43 1.25 2.47
C SER A 102 1.08 -0.09 2.13
N LEU A 103 1.60 -0.23 0.92
CA LEU A 103 2.36 -1.41 0.47
C LEU A 103 3.87 -1.25 0.67
N HIS A 104 4.31 -0.14 1.28
CA HIS A 104 5.72 0.20 1.48
C HIS A 104 6.57 0.06 0.21
N LEU A 105 6.02 0.48 -0.93
CA LEU A 105 6.71 0.36 -2.21
C LEU A 105 7.97 1.25 -2.24
N PRO A 106 9.04 0.83 -2.93
CA PRO A 106 10.19 1.69 -3.13
C PRO A 106 9.80 2.88 -4.02
N VAL A 107 9.76 4.08 -3.44
CA VAL A 107 9.43 5.33 -4.14
C VAL A 107 10.71 6.16 -4.31
N LYS A 108 11.05 6.48 -5.56
CA LYS A 108 12.18 7.36 -5.86
C LYS A 108 11.86 8.80 -5.44
N PRO A 109 12.86 9.61 -5.08
CA PRO A 109 12.63 11.03 -4.83
C PRO A 109 11.96 11.70 -6.05
N SER A 110 11.04 12.64 -5.77
CA SER A 110 10.45 13.44 -6.83
C SER A 110 11.52 14.29 -7.51
N VAL A 111 11.51 14.32 -8.84
CA VAL A 111 12.47 15.07 -9.66
C VAL A 111 11.96 16.49 -9.86
N ALA A 112 12.83 17.49 -9.69
CA ALA A 112 12.48 18.89 -9.93
C ALA A 112 11.91 19.10 -11.35
N GLY A 113 10.84 19.89 -11.46
CA GLY A 113 10.14 20.12 -12.73
C GLY A 113 9.11 19.05 -13.10
N THR A 114 8.96 17.98 -12.30
CA THR A 114 7.89 16.98 -12.48
C THR A 114 6.79 17.13 -11.43
N LYS A 115 5.62 16.54 -11.68
CA LYS A 115 4.55 16.50 -10.69
C LYS A 115 4.93 15.59 -9.52
N TRP A 116 4.60 16.00 -8.31
CA TRP A 116 5.01 15.31 -7.07
C TRP A 116 4.57 13.84 -6.99
N TYR A 117 3.47 13.47 -7.66
CA TYR A 117 2.91 12.13 -7.64
C TYR A 117 3.58 11.15 -8.63
N VAL A 118 4.38 11.65 -9.58
CA VAL A 118 5.04 10.84 -10.62
C VAL A 118 5.81 9.63 -10.07
N PRO A 119 6.67 9.74 -9.04
CA PRO A 119 7.41 8.58 -8.55
C PRO A 119 6.50 7.49 -7.97
N TYR A 120 5.37 7.86 -7.37
CA TYR A 120 4.40 6.89 -6.84
C TYR A 120 3.71 6.11 -7.96
N VAL A 121 3.33 6.82 -9.05
CA VAL A 121 2.78 6.19 -10.26
C VAL A 121 3.79 5.21 -10.84
N SER A 122 5.06 5.60 -10.92
CA SER A 122 6.13 4.70 -11.39
C SER A 122 6.27 3.46 -10.52
N SER A 123 6.23 3.59 -9.19
CA SER A 123 6.32 2.47 -8.25
C SER A 123 5.13 1.51 -8.37
N LEU A 124 3.90 2.02 -8.52
CA LEU A 124 2.72 1.18 -8.71
C LEU A 124 2.74 0.42 -10.05
N LYS A 125 3.22 1.06 -11.12
CA LYS A 125 3.40 0.41 -12.42
C LYS A 125 4.47 -0.69 -12.34
N ALA A 126 5.60 -0.41 -11.69
CA ALA A 126 6.66 -1.40 -11.48
C ALA A 126 6.18 -2.60 -10.64
N ALA A 127 5.28 -2.36 -9.68
CA ALA A 127 4.62 -3.41 -8.91
C ALA A 127 3.44 -4.08 -9.64
N ALA A 128 3.19 -3.73 -10.92
CA ALA A 128 2.06 -4.24 -11.71
C ALA A 128 0.67 -4.02 -11.08
N LEU A 129 0.52 -2.99 -10.26
CA LEU A 129 -0.72 -2.59 -9.59
C LEU A 129 -1.54 -1.60 -10.42
N LEU A 130 -0.85 -0.78 -11.21
CA LEU A 130 -1.43 0.29 -12.02
C LEU A 130 -1.05 0.11 -13.49
N GLN A 131 -2.04 0.26 -14.37
CA GLN A 131 -1.91 0.29 -15.82
C GLN A 131 -2.31 1.67 -16.36
N ASP A 132 -1.87 2.00 -17.57
CA ASP A 132 -2.10 3.31 -18.18
C ASP A 132 -3.58 3.64 -18.38
N SER A 133 -4.42 2.63 -18.63
CA SER A 133 -5.85 2.78 -18.86
C SER A 133 -6.71 2.69 -17.60
N ASP A 134 -6.10 2.47 -16.42
CA ASP A 134 -6.88 2.24 -15.20
C ASP A 134 -7.50 3.53 -14.66
N LEU A 135 -6.83 4.67 -14.85
CA LEU A 135 -7.18 5.97 -14.29
C LEU A 135 -7.32 7.02 -15.39
N GLY A 136 -8.23 7.99 -15.19
CA GLY A 136 -8.34 9.16 -16.05
C GLY A 136 -7.11 10.08 -16.02
N ALA A 137 -6.94 10.90 -17.05
CA ALA A 137 -5.78 11.80 -17.20
C ALA A 137 -5.74 12.96 -16.18
N ALA A 138 -6.88 13.29 -15.54
CA ALA A 138 -6.99 14.35 -14.55
C ALA A 138 -6.53 13.86 -13.16
N TRP A 139 -5.22 13.95 -12.89
CA TRP A 139 -4.60 13.48 -11.64
C TRP A 139 -5.05 14.23 -10.38
N ASP A 140 -5.34 15.51 -10.52
CA ASP A 140 -5.90 16.35 -9.46
C ASP A 140 -7.43 16.21 -9.35
N GLY A 141 -8.04 15.41 -10.23
CA GLY A 141 -9.47 15.12 -10.22
C GLY A 141 -9.84 14.05 -9.19
N GLN A 142 -11.12 14.02 -8.84
CA GLN A 142 -11.70 13.06 -7.91
C GLN A 142 -11.46 11.61 -8.34
N MET A 143 -11.04 10.79 -7.38
CA MET A 143 -10.93 9.34 -7.50
C MET A 143 -12.31 8.69 -7.50
N ASN A 144 -12.65 7.89 -8.51
CA ASN A 144 -13.93 7.19 -8.55
C ASN A 144 -13.88 5.75 -7.98
N ARG A 145 -15.04 5.19 -7.64
CA ARG A 145 -15.15 3.84 -7.03
C ARG A 145 -14.56 2.74 -7.91
N THR A 146 -14.70 2.84 -9.22
CA THR A 146 -14.23 1.83 -10.17
C THR A 146 -12.72 1.84 -10.32
N GLU A 147 -12.14 3.02 -10.51
CA GLU A 147 -10.71 3.28 -10.49
C GLU A 147 -10.08 2.75 -9.20
N MET A 148 -10.72 3.04 -8.07
CA MET A 148 -10.27 2.60 -6.75
C MET A 148 -10.27 1.08 -6.65
N SER A 149 -11.35 0.46 -7.12
CA SER A 149 -11.53 -0.99 -7.09
C SER A 149 -10.44 -1.73 -7.88
N LYS A 150 -10.03 -1.21 -9.04
CA LYS A 150 -8.95 -1.81 -9.84
C LYS A 150 -7.64 -1.90 -9.07
N LEU A 151 -7.25 -0.82 -8.38
CA LEU A 151 -6.01 -0.79 -7.60
C LEU A 151 -6.12 -1.65 -6.33
N LEU A 152 -7.24 -1.57 -5.61
CA LEU A 152 -7.44 -2.34 -4.38
C LEU A 152 -7.38 -3.85 -4.66
N VAL A 153 -8.08 -4.31 -5.68
CA VAL A 153 -8.12 -5.73 -6.06
C VAL A 153 -6.72 -6.25 -6.42
N ARG A 154 -5.93 -5.50 -7.20
CA ARG A 154 -4.54 -5.91 -7.51
C ARG A 154 -3.59 -5.78 -6.31
N GLY A 155 -3.91 -4.91 -5.36
CA GLY A 155 -3.19 -4.77 -4.09
C GLY A 155 -3.37 -5.99 -3.18
N THR A 156 -4.55 -6.60 -3.19
CA THR A 156 -4.92 -7.70 -2.29
C THR A 156 -4.89 -9.09 -2.91
N ASP A 157 -5.01 -9.19 -4.24
CA ASP A 157 -5.06 -10.45 -4.97
C ASP A 157 -3.92 -10.48 -6.03
N ASP A 158 -2.87 -11.23 -5.71
CA ASP A 158 -1.71 -11.41 -6.61
C ASP A 158 -2.10 -12.13 -7.91
N ALA A 159 -3.18 -12.92 -7.92
CA ALA A 159 -3.62 -13.65 -9.12
C ALA A 159 -4.14 -12.74 -10.22
N VAL A 160 -4.50 -11.49 -9.89
CA VAL A 160 -5.00 -10.48 -10.85
C VAL A 160 -4.06 -9.30 -11.03
N ARG A 161 -2.91 -9.29 -10.33
CA ARG A 161 -1.85 -8.29 -10.53
C ARG A 161 -1.31 -8.35 -11.96
N GLY A 162 -1.11 -7.18 -12.57
CA GLY A 162 -0.72 -7.03 -13.98
C GLY A 162 -1.82 -7.35 -15.00
N LYS A 163 -2.95 -7.93 -14.59
CA LYS A 163 -4.06 -8.25 -15.52
C LYS A 163 -4.99 -7.07 -15.71
N LYS A 164 -5.43 -6.87 -16.95
CA LYS A 164 -6.48 -5.89 -17.25
C LYS A 164 -7.78 -6.33 -16.55
N LEU A 165 -8.40 -5.42 -15.82
CA LEU A 165 -9.68 -5.66 -15.13
C LEU A 165 -10.74 -4.80 -15.79
N THR A 166 -11.88 -5.39 -16.11
CA THR A 166 -13.07 -4.62 -16.46
C THR A 166 -13.64 -3.94 -15.22
N ASP A 167 -14.44 -2.90 -15.44
CA ASP A 167 -15.06 -2.13 -14.37
C ASP A 167 -15.97 -3.00 -13.50
N GLY A 168 -16.78 -3.86 -14.13
CA GLY A 168 -17.67 -4.80 -13.45
C GLY A 168 -16.91 -5.85 -12.62
N GLU A 169 -15.84 -6.42 -13.17
CA GLU A 169 -15.01 -7.39 -12.44
C GLU A 169 -14.32 -6.75 -11.23
N ALA A 170 -13.78 -5.53 -11.39
CA ALA A 170 -13.11 -4.83 -10.31
C ALA A 170 -14.07 -4.52 -9.16
N LEU A 171 -15.26 -4.00 -9.46
CA LEU A 171 -16.30 -3.72 -8.46
C LEU A 171 -16.80 -4.99 -7.79
N TYR A 172 -17.10 -6.05 -8.56
CA TYR A 172 -17.56 -7.33 -8.03
C TYR A 172 -16.53 -7.99 -7.10
N LYS A 173 -15.26 -8.04 -7.52
CA LYS A 173 -14.17 -8.59 -6.70
C LYS A 173 -13.94 -7.77 -5.44
N SER A 174 -14.03 -6.44 -5.54
CA SER A 174 -13.89 -5.56 -4.38
C SER A 174 -15.01 -5.76 -3.36
N ALA A 175 -16.26 -5.84 -3.83
CA ALA A 175 -17.41 -6.04 -2.96
C ALA A 175 -17.40 -7.43 -2.31
N SER A 176 -17.11 -8.48 -3.08
CA SER A 176 -17.03 -9.85 -2.56
C SER A 176 -15.86 -10.06 -1.58
N ALA A 177 -14.77 -9.30 -1.72
CA ALA A 177 -13.66 -9.26 -0.78
C ALA A 177 -13.88 -8.32 0.42
N GLY A 178 -15.03 -7.62 0.50
CA GLY A 178 -15.34 -6.65 1.56
C GLY A 178 -14.47 -5.38 1.53
N LEU A 179 -13.81 -5.09 0.40
CA LEU A 179 -12.96 -3.91 0.21
C LEU A 179 -13.77 -2.65 -0.04
N ILE A 180 -15.00 -2.79 -0.56
CA ILE A 180 -15.96 -1.70 -0.72
C ILE A 180 -17.30 -2.11 -0.11
N GLY A 181 -17.94 -1.18 0.59
CA GLY A 181 -19.28 -1.38 1.13
C GLY A 181 -20.31 -1.48 0.00
N GLY A 182 -21.09 -2.56 0.00
CA GLY A 182 -22.31 -2.70 -0.79
C GLY A 182 -23.48 -2.14 0.01
N HIS A 183 -23.57 -0.82 0.17
CA HIS A 183 -24.84 -0.20 0.53
C HIS A 183 -25.61 0.01 -0.79
N CYS A 184 -26.42 -1.00 -1.12
CA CYS A 184 -27.52 -0.88 -2.06
C CYS A 184 -28.64 -0.09 -1.41
#